data_AF-A0A645GKP5-F1
#
_entry.id   AF-A0A645GKP5-F1
#
_cell.length_a   1.000
_cell.length_b   1.000
_cell.length_c   1.000
_cell.angle_alpha   90.00
_cell.angle_beta   90.00
_cell.angle_gamma   90.00
#
_symmetry.space_group_name_H-M   'P 1'
#
loop_
_entity.id
_entity.type
_entity.pdbx_description
1 polymer ?
#
loop_
_entity_poly.entity_id
_entity_poly.type
_entity_poly.pdbx_seq_one_letter_code
_entity_poly.pdbx_strand_id
1 'polypeptide(L)'
;MLVLKGYRSMIFSPEGEVFFNSTSNPGMATAGSGDVLAGMIAGFAGQSVDLLEAAKAGVFYHGAAGDYYAERYGESTLTARNIIDSFKYVLN
;
A
#
# COMPACT_ATOMS: atom_id res chain seq x y z
N MET A 1 -8.66 -7.17 -13.00
CA MET A 1 -7.80 -7.06 -11.81
C MET A 1 -8.61 -6.48 -10.66
N LEU A 2 -8.46 -7.03 -9.45
CA LEU A 2 -9.12 -6.53 -8.23
C LEU A 2 -8.11 -6.48 -7.09
N VAL A 3 -8.09 -5.37 -6.34
CA VAL A 3 -7.36 -5.28 -5.07
C VAL A 3 -8.37 -5.34 -3.92
N LEU A 4 -8.35 -6.44 -3.17
CA LEU A 4 -9.17 -6.59 -1.96
C LEU A 4 -8.36 -6.14 -0.75
N LYS A 5 -8.64 -4.92 -0.27
CA LYS A 5 -7.95 -4.33 0.89
C LYS A 5 -8.39 -4.99 2.20
N GLY A 6 -7.44 -5.27 3.08
CA GLY A 6 -7.66 -5.84 4.41
C GLY A 6 -6.35 -6.17 5.10
N TYR A 7 -6.41 -6.85 6.25
CA TYR A 7 -5.22 -7.49 6.80
C TYR A 7 -4.72 -8.55 5.80
N ARG A 8 -3.49 -8.38 5.29
CA ARG A 8 -2.96 -9.10 4.12
C ARG A 8 -3.80 -8.88 2.85
N SER A 9 -3.78 -7.65 2.34
CA SER A 9 -4.42 -7.30 1.07
C SER A 9 -4.13 -8.32 -0.04
N MET A 10 -5.14 -8.66 -0.83
CA MET A 10 -5.04 -9.60 -1.95
C MET A 10 -5.19 -8.90 -3.28
N ILE A 11 -4.42 -9.33 -4.28
CA ILE A 11 -4.49 -8.83 -5.65
C ILE A 11 -4.87 -10.01 -6.55
N PHE A 12 -6.01 -9.91 -7.21
CA PHE A 12 -6.50 -10.89 -8.17
C PHE A 12 -6.15 -10.41 -9.58
N SER A 13 -5.30 -11.15 -10.28
CA SER A 13 -4.98 -10.91 -11.68
C SER A 13 -6.15 -11.32 -12.59
N PRO A 14 -6.27 -10.73 -13.81
CA PRO A 14 -7.19 -11.22 -14.83
C PRO A 14 -6.95 -12.69 -15.24
N GLU A 15 -5.72 -13.18 -15.08
CA GLU A 15 -5.27 -14.51 -15.49
C GLU A 15 -5.57 -15.61 -14.44
N GLY A 16 -6.12 -15.22 -13.28
CA GLY A 16 -6.52 -16.14 -12.20
C GLY A 16 -5.49 -16.34 -11.10
N GLU A 17 -4.32 -15.70 -11.18
CA GLU A 17 -3.35 -15.65 -10.09
C GLU A 17 -3.80 -14.73 -8.94
N VAL A 18 -3.43 -15.10 -7.72
CA VAL A 18 -3.70 -14.30 -6.50
C VAL A 18 -2.38 -14.00 -5.79
N PHE A 19 -2.13 -12.72 -5.54
CA PHE A 19 -0.97 -12.23 -4.81
C PHE A 19 -1.40 -11.72 -3.43
N PHE A 20 -0.57 -11.96 -2.42
CA PHE A 20 -0.83 -11.56 -1.04
C PHE A 20 0.19 -10.52 -0.58
N ASN A 21 -0.28 -9.46 0.04
CA ASN A 21 0.59 -8.48 0.67
C ASN A 21 1.11 -8.98 2.01
N SER A 22 2.42 -8.88 2.21
CA SER A 22 3.09 -9.25 3.47
C SER A 22 3.27 -8.07 4.44
N THR A 23 2.97 -6.84 3.99
CA THR A 23 3.14 -5.60 4.78
C THR A 23 1.79 -5.07 5.30
N SER A 24 1.85 -4.03 6.13
CA SER A 24 0.78 -3.33 6.87
C SER A 24 0.63 -3.73 8.33
N ASN A 25 0.07 -2.80 9.10
CA ASN A 25 -0.22 -2.92 10.51
C ASN A 25 -1.62 -2.36 10.84
N PRO A 26 -2.20 -2.69 12.03
CA PRO A 26 -3.51 -2.21 12.45
C PRO A 26 -3.67 -0.68 12.46
N GLY A 27 -2.61 0.08 12.68
CA GLY A 27 -2.62 1.55 12.64
C GLY A 27 -3.05 2.14 11.30
N MET A 28 -2.91 1.38 10.22
CA MET A 28 -3.34 1.78 8.87
C MET A 28 -4.86 1.73 8.66
N ALA A 29 -5.63 1.21 9.63
CA ALA A 29 -7.09 1.30 9.66
C ALA A 29 -7.60 2.72 10.01
N THR A 30 -6.97 3.73 9.42
CA THR A 30 -7.23 5.16 9.60
C THR A 30 -7.94 5.74 8.38
N ALA A 31 -8.68 6.84 8.57
CA ALA A 31 -9.38 7.49 7.47
C ALA A 31 -8.40 7.97 6.39
N GLY A 32 -8.74 7.74 5.13
CA GLY A 32 -7.95 8.17 3.97
C GLY A 32 -6.81 7.22 3.56
N SER A 33 -6.50 6.16 4.32
CA SER A 33 -5.44 5.21 3.90
C SER A 33 -5.76 4.53 2.57
N GLY A 34 -7.04 4.22 2.32
CA GLY A 34 -7.51 3.70 1.03
C GLY A 34 -7.30 4.65 -0.15
N ASP A 35 -7.46 5.97 0.08
CA ASP A 35 -7.22 6.98 -0.96
C ASP A 35 -5.74 7.11 -1.28
N VAL A 36 -4.87 7.00 -0.26
CA VAL A 36 -3.41 6.95 -0.44
C VAL A 36 -3.02 5.73 -1.25
N LEU A 37 -3.55 4.55 -0.93
CA LEU A 37 -3.30 3.33 -1.69
C LEU A 37 -3.72 3.49 -3.16
N ALA A 38 -4.93 4.00 -3.42
CA ALA A 38 -5.41 4.23 -4.78
C ALA A 38 -4.51 5.22 -5.55
N GLY A 39 -4.09 6.30 -4.89
CA GLY A 39 -3.15 7.28 -5.46
C GLY A 39 -1.78 6.69 -5.76
N MET A 40 -1.23 5.83 -4.90
CA MET A 40 0.04 5.13 -5.15
C MET A 40 -0.05 4.21 -6.36
N ILE A 41 -1.10 3.38 -6.46
CA ILE A 41 -1.33 2.50 -7.61
C ILE A 41 -1.44 3.33 -8.90
N ALA A 42 -2.23 4.41 -8.88
CA ALA A 42 -2.38 5.31 -10.02
C ALA A 42 -1.05 5.99 -10.40
N GLY A 43 -0.24 6.40 -9.43
CA GLY A 43 1.07 7.00 -9.64
C GLY A 43 2.08 6.03 -10.28
N PHE A 44 2.07 4.75 -9.89
CA PHE A 44 2.88 3.72 -10.57
C PHE A 44 2.37 3.44 -11.98
N ALA A 45 1.06 3.25 -12.16
CA ALA A 45 0.46 3.00 -13.47
C ALA A 45 0.71 4.16 -14.46
N GLY A 46 0.69 5.41 -13.97
CA GLY A 46 0.99 6.61 -14.75
C GLY A 46 2.42 6.68 -15.29
N GLN A 47 3.35 5.88 -14.75
CA GLN A 47 4.75 5.79 -15.21
C GLN A 47 4.96 4.70 -16.28
N SER A 48 3.89 4.27 -16.97
CA SER A 48 3.92 3.19 -17.96
C SER A 48 4.31 1.82 -17.39
N VAL A 49 4.14 1.62 -16.09
CA VAL A 49 4.26 0.31 -15.44
C VAL A 49 2.99 -0.50 -15.76
N ASP A 50 3.16 -1.82 -15.99
CA ASP A 50 2.05 -2.76 -16.12
C ASP A 50 1.06 -2.61 -14.94
N LEU A 51 -0.25 -2.66 -15.20
CA LEU A 51 -1.27 -2.47 -14.17
C LEU A 51 -1.17 -3.45 -13.00
N LEU A 52 -0.83 -4.71 -13.27
CA LEU A 52 -0.64 -5.73 -12.23
C LEU A 52 0.59 -5.41 -11.38
N GLU A 53 1.70 -5.00 -12.01
CA GLU A 53 2.91 -4.60 -11.29
C GLU A 53 2.72 -3.28 -10.53
N ALA A 54 1.97 -2.33 -11.08
CA ALA A 54 1.60 -1.10 -10.39
C ALA A 54 0.71 -1.38 -9.16
N ALA A 55 -0.21 -2.33 -9.25
CA ALA A 55 -1.03 -2.77 -8.12
C ALA A 55 -0.18 -3.46 -7.05
N LYS A 56 0.73 -4.38 -7.44
CA LYS A 56 1.66 -5.04 -6.51
C LYS A 56 2.54 -4.03 -5.80
N ALA A 57 3.18 -3.12 -6.54
CA ALA A 57 4.02 -2.07 -5.99
C ALA A 57 3.25 -1.12 -5.06
N GLY A 58 2.08 -0.63 -5.50
CA GLY A 58 1.24 0.27 -4.71
C GLY A 58 0.81 -0.36 -3.38
N VAL A 59 0.33 -1.61 -3.41
CA VAL A 59 -0.08 -2.35 -2.20
C VAL A 59 1.11 -2.58 -1.27
N PHE A 60 2.25 -3.03 -1.82
CA PHE A 60 3.44 -3.33 -1.03
C PHE A 60 4.02 -2.07 -0.36
N TYR A 61 4.27 -1.02 -1.13
CA TYR A 61 4.88 0.22 -0.61
C TYR A 61 3.94 1.01 0.29
N HIS A 62 2.63 0.94 0.06
CA HIS A 62 1.64 1.50 1.00
C HIS A 62 1.79 0.86 2.39
N GLY A 63 1.80 -0.48 2.45
CA GLY A 63 1.99 -1.21 3.71
C GLY A 63 3.37 -0.97 4.33
N ALA A 64 4.44 -1.05 3.52
CA ALA A 64 5.80 -0.85 4.00
C ALA A 64 6.02 0.55 4.60
N ALA A 65 5.44 1.59 3.99
CA ALA A 65 5.51 2.95 4.53
C ALA A 65 4.75 3.09 5.86
N GLY A 66 3.61 2.40 6.00
CA GLY A 66 2.88 2.34 7.26
C GLY A 66 3.65 1.60 8.36
N ASP A 67 4.31 0.49 8.01
CA ASP A 67 5.13 -0.29 8.95
C ASP A 67 6.36 0.51 9.40
N TYR A 68 7.04 1.18 8.46
CA TYR A 68 8.17 2.07 8.75
C TYR A 68 7.80 3.14 9.79
N TYR A 69 6.62 3.75 9.66
CA TYR A 69 6.12 4.75 10.60
C TYR A 69 5.78 4.13 11.95
N ALA A 70 5.04 3.02 11.95
CA ALA A 70 4.59 2.34 13.16
C ALA A 70 5.75 1.88 14.04
N GLU A 71 6.84 1.36 13.44
CA GLU A 71 8.06 0.98 14.17
C GLU A 71 8.72 2.14 14.93
N ARG A 72 8.52 3.38 14.49
CA ARG A 72 9.18 4.58 15.04
C ARG A 72 8.30 5.40 15.98
N TYR A 73 7.01 5.49 15.66
CA TYR A 73 6.08 6.42 16.31
C TYR A 73 4.83 5.73 16.88
N GLY A 74 4.73 4.40 16.72
CA GLY A 74 3.61 3.58 17.18
C GLY A 74 2.41 3.58 16.21
N GLU A 75 1.72 2.45 16.17
CA GLU A 75 0.56 2.22 15.29
C GLU A 75 -0.61 3.17 15.57
N SER A 76 -0.85 3.50 16.84
CA SER A 76 -2.02 4.30 17.27
C SER A 76 -1.98 5.76 16.80
N THR A 77 -0.83 6.26 16.36
CA THR A 77 -0.66 7.64 15.90
C THR A 77 -0.63 7.77 14.37
N LEU A 78 -0.76 6.65 13.65
CA LEU A 78 -0.60 6.59 12.21
C LEU A 78 -1.81 7.24 11.50
N THR A 79 -1.52 8.23 10.66
CA THR A 79 -2.50 8.86 9.76
C THR A 79 -2.18 8.55 8.29
N ALA A 80 -3.15 8.72 7.41
CA ALA A 80 -2.92 8.58 5.97
C ALA A 80 -1.77 9.47 5.45
N ARG A 81 -1.61 10.67 6.03
CA ARG A 81 -0.50 11.57 5.68
C ARG A 81 0.86 10.98 6.07
N ASN A 82 0.95 10.30 7.20
CA ASN A 82 2.19 9.67 7.63
C ASN A 82 2.65 8.56 6.67
N ILE A 83 1.72 7.85 6.03
CA ILE A 83 2.04 6.86 4.99
C ILE A 83 2.73 7.55 3.81
N ILE A 84 2.18 8.67 3.33
CA ILE A 84 2.78 9.46 2.24
C ILE A 84 4.17 9.97 2.64
N ASP A 85 4.28 10.58 3.82
CA ASP A 85 5.55 11.17 4.28
C ASP A 85 6.63 10.11 4.52
N SER A 86 6.23 8.87 4.84
CA SER A 86 7.13 7.73 5.06
C SER A 86 7.52 6.99 3.78
N PHE A 87 6.77 7.16 2.69
CA PHE A 87 7.00 6.48 1.42
C PHE A 87 8.44 6.62 0.90
N LYS A 88 9.03 7.81 1.04
CA LYS A 88 10.41 8.10 0.61
C LYS A 88 11.50 7.30 1.34
N TYR A 89 11.18 6.69 2.49
CA TYR A 89 12.14 5.87 3.24
C TYR A 89 12.07 4.39 2.86
N VAL A 90 11.05 4.00 2.09
CA VAL A 90 10.86 2.60 1.65
C VAL A 90 11.00 2.45 0.14
N LEU A 91 10.87 3.53 -0.63
CA LEU A 91 11.17 3.59 -2.06
C LEU A 91 12.68 3.76 -2.24
N ASN A 92 13.38 2.71 -2.67
CA ASN A 92 14.82 2.74 -2.97
C ASN A 92 15.09 3.25 -4.39
#